data_AF-A0A7Y4UI11-F1
#
_entry.id   AF-A0A7Y4UI11-F1
#
_cell.length_a   1.000
_cell.length_b   1.000
_cell.length_c   1.000
_cell.angle_alpha   90.00
_cell.angle_beta   90.00
_cell.angle_gamma   90.00
#
_symmetry.space_group_name_H-M   'P 1'
#
loop_
_entity.id
_entity.type
_entity.pdbx_description
1 polymer ?
#
loop_
_entity_poly.entity_id
_entity_poly.type
_entity_poly.pdbx_seq_one_letter_code
_entity_poly.pdbx_strand_id
1 'polypeptide(L)' 'MLFLIEYDRAKGKVVTLKPFPNTERAIADEELLETELRLNRAGIQREVVILEAPTEAALRRTHRRYFETLEQLATLPAA' A
#
# COMPACT_ATOMS: atom_id res chain seq x y z
N MET A 1 -6.96 -10.44 -5.35
CA MET A 1 -7.39 -9.07 -5.04
C MET A 1 -6.24 -8.14 -5.32
N LEU A 2 -6.54 -6.93 -5.77
CA LEU A 2 -5.58 -5.83 -5.85
C LEU A 2 -5.80 -4.91 -4.66
N PHE A 3 -4.75 -4.31 -4.13
CA PHE A 3 -4.81 -3.39 -3.01
C PHE A 3 -4.02 -2.14 -3.34
N LEU A 4 -4.72 -1.02 -3.53
CA LEU A 4 -4.11 0.30 -3.66
C LEU A 4 -3.76 0.82 -2.28
N ILE A 5 -2.49 1.15 -2.07
CA ILE A 5 -1.95 1.66 -0.82
C ILE A 5 -1.40 3.06 -1.06
N GLU A 6 -1.86 4.02 -0.28
CA GLU A 6 -1.16 5.29 -0.06
C GLU A 6 -0.38 5.20 1.24
N TYR A 7 0.94 5.39 1.18
CA TYR A 7 1.86 5.22 2.29
C TYR A 7 2.65 6.50 2.57
N ASP A 8 2.57 6.99 3.80
CA ASP A 8 3.38 8.09 4.31
C ASP A 8 4.72 7.53 4.79
N ARG A 9 5.74 7.62 3.93
CA ARG A 9 7.10 7.15 4.23
C ARG A 9 7.72 7.87 5.42
N ALA A 10 7.45 9.17 5.57
CA ALA A 10 8.02 9.96 6.66
C ALA A 10 7.47 9.54 8.02
N LYS A 11 6.20 9.11 8.07
CA LYS A 11 5.53 8.64 9.30
C LYS A 11 5.50 7.14 9.45
N GLY A 12 5.98 6.40 8.45
CA GLY A 12 5.98 4.94 8.44
C GLY A 12 4.58 4.33 8.52
N LYS A 13 3.57 4.92 7.87
CA LYS A 13 2.17 4.48 8.04
C LYS A 13 1.37 4.46 6.74
N VAL A 14 0.46 3.49 6.65
CA VAL A 14 -0.60 3.47 5.64
C VAL A 14 -1.58 4.62 5.92
N VAL A 15 -1.79 5.45 4.89
CA VAL A 15 -2.79 6.52 4.87
C VAL A 15 -4.12 5.96 4.37
N THR A 16 -4.08 5.20 3.27
CA THR A 16 -5.26 4.53 2.70
C THR A 16 -4.91 3.13 2.21
N LEU A 17 -5.87 2.22 2.31
CA LEU A 17 -5.84 0.88 1.76
C LEU A 17 -7.20 0.63 1.10
N LYS A 18 -7.22 0.52 -0.23
CA LYS A 18 -8.44 0.31 -1.02
C LYS A 18 -8.35 -1.02 -1.77
N PRO A 19 -9.23 -2.00 -1.46
CA PRO A 19 -9.25 -3.28 -2.17
C PRO A 19 -10.02 -3.16 -3.49
N PHE A 20 -9.58 -3.91 -4.50
CA PHE A 20 -10.27 -4.12 -5.76
C PHE A 20 -10.29 -5.61 -6.12
N PRO A 21 -11.36 -6.10 -6.77
CA PRO A 21 -11.34 -7.38 -7.47
C PRO A 21 -10.26 -7.39 -8.57
N ASN A 22 -9.72 -8.58 -8.87
CA ASN A 22 -8.72 -8.72 -9.95
C ASN A 22 -9.28 -8.34 -11.33
N THR A 23 -10.59 -8.41 -11.51
CA THR A 23 -11.29 -8.00 -12.73
C THR A 23 -11.31 -6.48 -12.93
N GLU A 24 -11.02 -5.70 -11.89
CA GLU A 24 -11.08 -4.23 -11.89
C GLU A 24 -9.69 -3.59 -11.99
N ARG A 25 -8.72 -4.28 -12.62
CA ARG A 25 -7.36 -3.79 -12.77
C ARG A 25 -7.27 -2.38 -13.37
N ALA A 26 -8.04 -2.12 -14.43
CA ALA A 26 -8.05 -0.82 -15.08
C ALA A 26 -8.52 0.32 -14.15
N ILE A 27 -9.52 0.03 -13.30
CA ILE A 27 -10.04 1.00 -12.32
C ILE A 27 -8.99 1.26 -11.23
N ALA A 28 -8.31 0.20 -10.78
CA ALA A 28 -7.23 0.34 -9.80
C ALA A 28 -6.06 1.20 -10.34
N ASP A 29 -5.67 0.99 -11.60
CA ASP A 29 -4.62 1.77 -12.26
C ASP A 29 -5.04 3.25 -12.48
N GLU A 30 -6.30 3.51 -12.84
CA GLU A 30 -6.84 4.87 -12.92
C GLU A 30 -6.77 5.57 -11.56
N GLU A 31 -7.19 4.89 -10.49
CA GLU A 31 -7.14 5.46 -9.13
C GLU A 31 -5.73 5.68 -8.60
N LEU A 32 -4.78 4.84 -9.00
CA LEU A 32 -3.36 5.07 -8.75
C LEU A 32 -2.92 6.40 -9.36
N LEU A 33 -3.22 6.61 -10.64
CA LEU A 33 -2.85 7.83 -11.36
C LEU A 33 -3.53 9.08 -10.77
N GLU A 34 -4.83 9.02 -10.49
CA GLU A 34 -5.56 10.13 -9.89
C GLU A 34 -5.01 10.50 -8.50
N THR A 35 -4.66 9.49 -7.71
CA THR A 35 -4.06 9.68 -6.38
C THR A 35 -2.69 10.35 -6.49
N GLU A 36 -1.82 9.88 -7.39
CA GLU A 36 -0.50 10.47 -7.62
C GLU A 36 -0.60 11.92 -8.09
N LEU A 37 -1.49 12.22 -9.05
CA LEU A 37 -1.73 13.58 -9.54
C LEU A 37 -2.24 14.50 -8.43
N ARG A 38 -3.18 14.03 -7.60
CA ARG A 38 -3.71 14.79 -6.46
C ARG A 38 -2.60 15.13 -5.46
N LEU A 39 -1.76 14.16 -5.13
CA LEU A 39 -0.63 14.34 -4.20
C LEU A 39 0.42 15.29 -4.76
N ASN A 40 0.76 15.14 -6.04
CA ASN A 40 1.70 16.00 -6.74
C ASN A 40 1.24 17.47 -6.74
N ARG A 41 -0.04 17.72 -7.10
CA ARG A 41 -0.63 19.07 -7.07
C ARG A 41 -0.62 19.69 -5.68
N ALA A 42 -0.75 18.87 -4.64
CA ALA A 42 -0.70 19.32 -3.25
C ALA A 42 0.74 19.48 -2.70
N GLY A 43 1.77 19.13 -3.46
CA GLY A 43 3.16 19.12 -2.99
C GLY A 43 3.43 18.07 -1.90
N ILE A 44 2.59 17.04 -1.80
CA ILE A 44 2.69 16.00 -0.77
C ILE A 44 3.48 14.82 -1.32
N GLN A 45 4.60 14.49 -0.68
CA GLN A 45 5.41 13.33 -1.01
C GLN A 45 4.90 12.08 -0.28
N ARG A 46 4.20 11.19 -1.01
CA ARG A 46 3.73 9.89 -0.51
C ARG A 46 4.00 8.81 -1.55
N GLU A 47 4.19 7.58 -1.08
CA GLU A 47 4.27 6.41 -1.94
C GLU A 47 2.85 5.93 -2.25
N VAL A 48 2.55 5.67 -3.51
CA VAL A 48 1.28 5.05 -3.93
C VAL A 48 1.61 3.79 -4.72
N VAL A 49 1.00 2.67 -4.38
CA VAL A 49 1.33 1.37 -5.00
C VAL A 49 0.11 0.45 -5.03
N ILE A 50 0.04 -0.40 -6.05
CA ILE A 50 -0.91 -1.52 -6.11
C ILE A 50 -0.16 -2.81 -5.81
N LEU A 51 -0.67 -3.58 -4.86
CA LEU A 51 -0.14 -4.90 -4.50
C LEU A 51 -1.19 -5.97 -4.71
N GLU A 52 -0.77 -7.13 -5.20
CA GLU A 52 -1.66 -8.29 -5.38
C GLU A 52 -1.55 -9.24 -4.20
N ALA A 53 -2.71 -9.65 -3.66
CA ALA A 53 -2.77 -10.73 -2.69
C ALA A 53 -4.13 -11.46 -2.74
N PRO A 54 -4.21 -12.71 -2.26
CA PRO A 54 -5.49 -13.43 -2.17
C PRO A 54 -6.49 -12.75 -1.22
N THR A 55 -6.01 -12.18 -0.11
CA THR A 55 -6.80 -11.50 0.92
C THR A 55 -5.99 -10.37 1.57
N GLU A 56 -6.64 -9.46 2.28
CA GLU A 56 -5.94 -8.42 3.04
C GLU A 56 -5.05 -9.03 4.14
N ALA A 57 -5.49 -10.10 4.80
CA ALA A 57 -4.68 -10.79 5.80
C ALA A 57 -3.38 -11.36 5.19
N ALA A 58 -3.46 -11.90 3.96
CA ALA A 58 -2.29 -12.36 3.24
C ALA A 58 -1.36 -11.20 2.87
N LEU A 59 -1.92 -10.07 2.41
CA LEU A 59 -1.18 -8.84 2.10
C LEU A 59 -0.40 -8.35 3.32
N ARG A 60 -1.05 -8.24 4.48
CA ARG A 60 -0.43 -7.79 5.73
C ARG A 60 0.74 -8.67 6.15
N ARG A 61 0.62 -9.98 5.94
CA ARG A 61 1.66 -10.95 6.26
C ARG A 61 2.85 -10.93 5.29
N THR A 62 2.63 -10.68 4.00
CA THR A 62 3.70 -10.72 2.98
C THR A 62 4.36 -9.36 2.73
N HIS A 63 3.64 -8.27 2.97
CA HIS A 63 4.11 -6.89 2.74
C HIS A 63 4.18 -6.11 4.07
N ARG A 64 4.78 -6.73 5.08
CA ARG A 64 4.83 -6.26 6.48
C ARG A 64 5.42 -4.87 6.63
N ARG A 65 6.32 -4.46 5.73
CA ARG A 65 6.91 -3.11 5.66
C ARG A 65 5.85 -1.99 5.74
N TYR A 66 4.66 -2.20 5.19
CA TYR A 66 3.61 -1.19 5.20
C TYR A 66 2.82 -1.18 6.53
N PHE A 67 2.82 -2.27 7.29
CA PHE A 67 1.90 -2.48 8.41
C PHE A 67 2.57 -2.61 9.77
N GLU A 68 3.88 -2.81 9.81
CA GLU A 68 4.63 -3.09 11.02
C GLU A 68 5.76 -2.07 11.25
N THR A 69 6.07 -1.81 12.51
CA THR A 69 7.17 -0.93 12.89
C THR A 69 8.53 -1.61 12.71
N LEU A 70 9.60 -0.83 12.71
CA LEU A 70 10.97 -1.36 12.60
C LEU A 70 11.28 -2.37 13.71
N GLU A 71 10.77 -2.15 14.92
CA GLU A 71 10.94 -3.05 16.08
C GLU A 71 10.22 -4.39 15.87
N GLN A 72 9.03 -4.36 15.26
CA GLN A 72 8.25 -5.55 14.93
C GLN A 72 8.89 -6.36 13.79
N LEU A 73 9.54 -5.68 12.83
CA LEU A 73 10.29 -6.34 11.77
C LEU A 73 11.62 -6.94 12.27
N ALA A 74 12.29 -6.28 13.21
CA ALA A 74 13.59 -6.71 13.74
C ALA A 74 13.54 -7.89 14.72
N THR A 75 12.35 -8.25 15.23
CA THR A 75 12.18 -9.30 16.25
C THR A 75 11.92 -10.69 15.68
N LEU A 76 11.91 -10.86 14.34
CA LEU A 76 11.74 -12.19 13.77
C LEU A 76 13.09 -12.87 13.50
N PRO A 77 13.25 -14.14 13.92
CA PRO A 77 14.34 -14.95 13.43
C PRO A 77 14.16 -15.13 11.92
N ALA A 78 15.25 -14.96 11.17
CA ALA A 78 15.31 -15.42 9.79
C ALA A 78 14.95 -16.92 9.78
N ALA A 79 13.86 -17.25 9.10
CA ALA A 79 13.44 -18.64 8.89
C ALA A 79 14.43 -19.37 7.99
#